data_AF-A0A849ZLD1-F1
#
_entry.id   AF-A0A849ZLD1-F1
#
_cell.length_a   1.000
_cell.length_b   1.000
_cell.length_c   1.000
_cell.angle_alpha   90.00
_cell.angle_beta   90.00
_cell.angle_gamma   90.00
#
_symmetry.space_group_name_H-M   'P 1'
#
loop_
_entity.id
_entity.type
_entity.pdbx_description
1 polymer ?
#
loop_
_entity_poly.entity_id
_entity_poly.type
_entity_poly.pdbx_seq_one_letter_code
_entity_poly.pdbx_strand_id
1 'polypeptide(L)'
;MNTACETCGAPARVFVSNQLPGRGKVVRAFCIACADRAEQTCDLVQPAAPPPLSLAAVYIATGAFVAALCAAADWVRLGEQPGFGLYQLAALLVSVVLFLSGLVMRTPSVAVVAFLMAGLSAFADWIQIGLVEGFGWWQRIGTAVGVILIVRGLWLARPPKRRTSGGACPPRAT
;
A
#
# COMPACT_ATOMS: atom_id res chain seq x y z
N MET A 1 -1.56 -16.21 -45.69
CA MET A 1 -0.76 -14.97 -45.52
C MET A 1 0.39 -15.30 -44.59
N ASN A 2 1.62 -15.39 -45.13
CA ASN A 2 2.81 -15.55 -44.29
C ASN A 2 3.25 -14.16 -43.84
N THR A 3 2.95 -13.80 -42.59
CA THR A 3 3.50 -12.59 -41.97
C THR A 3 4.97 -12.83 -41.65
N ALA A 4 5.83 -11.92 -42.10
CA ALA A 4 7.25 -11.92 -41.75
C ALA A 4 7.45 -11.35 -40.35
N CYS A 5 8.51 -11.80 -39.69
CA CYS A 5 8.97 -11.26 -38.41
C CYS A 5 9.38 -9.80 -38.58
N GLU A 6 8.84 -8.91 -37.76
CA GLU A 6 9.14 -7.47 -37.81
C GLU A 6 10.62 -7.15 -37.49
N THR A 7 11.33 -8.08 -36.85
CA THR A 7 12.71 -7.86 -36.38
C THR A 7 13.76 -8.33 -37.38
N CYS A 8 13.52 -9.46 -38.05
CA CYS A 8 14.52 -10.15 -38.88
C CYS A 8 14.00 -10.64 -40.24
N GLY A 9 12.71 -10.46 -40.55
CA GLY A 9 12.12 -10.89 -41.83
C GLY A 9 11.84 -12.38 -41.97
N ALA A 10 12.32 -13.23 -41.05
CA ALA A 10 12.02 -14.67 -41.02
C ALA A 10 10.51 -14.94 -40.87
N PRO A 11 9.96 -16.11 -41.27
CA PRO A 11 8.53 -16.39 -41.11
C PRO A 11 8.10 -16.30 -39.64
N ALA A 12 7.09 -15.47 -39.35
CA ALA A 12 6.59 -15.30 -38.00
C ALA A 12 5.83 -16.54 -37.54
N ARG A 13 6.02 -16.91 -36.27
CA ARG A 13 5.30 -18.03 -35.64
C ARG A 13 4.62 -17.64 -34.33
N VAL A 14 4.97 -16.48 -33.77
CA VAL A 14 4.43 -15.98 -32.50
C VAL A 14 3.88 -14.57 -32.70
N PHE A 15 2.70 -14.31 -32.16
CA PHE A 15 2.08 -12.98 -32.18
C PHE A 15 1.93 -12.49 -30.74
N VAL A 16 2.65 -11.43 -30.40
CA VAL A 16 2.60 -10.84 -29.06
C VAL A 16 1.70 -9.62 -29.12
N SER A 17 0.61 -9.65 -28.34
CA SER A 17 -0.27 -8.49 -28.21
C SER A 17 0.04 -7.72 -26.93
N ASN A 18 0.55 -6.50 -27.06
CA ASN A 18 0.73 -5.61 -25.94
C ASN A 18 -0.49 -4.70 -25.83
N GLN A 19 -1.29 -4.89 -24.78
CA GLN A 19 -2.31 -3.92 -24.40
C GLN A 19 -1.66 -2.83 -23.55
N LEU A 20 -1.41 -1.68 -24.15
CA LEU A 20 -1.04 -0.48 -23.40
C LEU A 20 -2.32 0.28 -23.02
N PRO A 21 -2.48 0.68 -21.75
CA PRO A 21 -3.62 1.51 -21.35
C PRO A 21 -3.64 2.79 -22.18
N GLY A 22 -4.75 3.02 -22.90
CA GLY A 22 -4.97 4.21 -23.74
C GLY A 22 -4.39 4.18 -25.17
N ARG A 23 -3.69 3.11 -25.60
CA ARG A 23 -3.12 3.03 -26.98
C ARG A 23 -3.69 1.91 -27.86
N GLY A 24 -4.72 1.20 -27.40
CA GLY A 24 -5.30 0.07 -28.14
C GLY A 24 -4.39 -1.17 -28.17
N LYS A 25 -4.90 -2.26 -28.74
CA LYS A 25 -4.18 -3.53 -28.84
C LYS A 25 -3.21 -3.48 -30.02
N VAL A 26 -1.91 -3.38 -29.73
CA VAL A 26 -0.86 -3.49 -30.78
C VAL A 26 -0.40 -4.95 -30.82
N VAL A 27 -0.60 -5.61 -31.97
CA VAL A 27 -0.14 -6.98 -32.22
C VAL A 27 1.14 -6.91 -33.04
N ARG A 28 2.21 -7.54 -32.56
CA ARG A 28 3.48 -7.65 -33.28
C ARG A 28 3.78 -9.09 -33.64
N ALA A 29 4.31 -9.32 -34.83
CA ALA A 29 4.65 -10.65 -35.34
C ALA A 29 6.15 -10.94 -35.19
N PHE A 30 6.50 -12.04 -34.50
CA PHE A 30 7.88 -12.45 -34.25
C PHE A 30 8.13 -13.89 -34.70
N CYS A 31 9.38 -14.19 -35.07
CA CYS A 31 9.88 -15.56 -35.12
C CYS A 31 10.29 -16.02 -33.70
N ILE A 32 10.36 -17.33 -33.48
CA ILE A 32 10.64 -17.92 -32.15
C ILE A 32 11.95 -17.37 -31.57
N ALA A 33 13.04 -17.35 -32.35
CA ALA A 33 14.33 -16.85 -31.86
C ALA A 33 14.33 -15.35 -31.49
N CYS A 34 13.53 -14.52 -32.17
CA CYS A 34 13.38 -13.11 -31.80
C CYS A 34 12.43 -12.93 -30.62
N ALA A 35 11.42 -13.80 -30.46
CA ALA A 35 10.56 -13.83 -29.30
C ALA A 35 11.34 -14.20 -28.04
N ASP A 36 12.19 -15.24 -28.09
CA ASP A 36 13.01 -15.65 -26.95
C ASP A 36 14.00 -14.55 -26.52
N ARG A 37 14.62 -13.87 -27.49
CA ARG A 37 15.50 -12.71 -27.18
C ARG A 37 14.71 -11.54 -26.61
N ALA A 38 13.49 -11.31 -27.10
CA ALA A 38 12.61 -10.26 -26.60
C ALA A 38 12.10 -10.58 -25.20
N GLU A 39 11.79 -11.84 -24.89
CA GLU A 39 11.47 -12.28 -23.52
C GLU A 39 12.68 -12.11 -22.62
N GLN A 40 13.88 -12.53 -23.03
CA GLN A 40 15.10 -12.31 -22.22
C GLN A 40 15.41 -10.83 -21.96
N THR A 41 15.03 -9.92 -22.86
CA THR A 41 15.17 -8.47 -22.65
C THR A 41 13.96 -7.84 -21.95
N CYS A 42 12.78 -8.45 -22.06
CA CYS A 42 11.52 -8.01 -21.45
C CYS A 42 11.11 -8.82 -20.20
N ASP A 43 11.93 -9.75 -19.71
CA ASP A 43 11.74 -10.45 -18.43
C ASP A 43 11.86 -9.47 -17.24
N LEU A 44 12.29 -8.23 -17.51
CA LEU A 44 12.14 -7.07 -16.63
C LEU A 44 10.72 -6.46 -16.63
N VAL A 45 9.80 -6.97 -17.45
CA VAL A 45 8.40 -6.59 -17.58
C VAL A 45 7.54 -7.79 -17.19
N GLN A 46 7.79 -8.33 -15.99
CA GLN A 46 6.78 -9.14 -15.30
C GLN A 46 5.43 -8.39 -15.36
N PRO A 47 4.30 -9.08 -15.64
CA PRO A 47 2.98 -8.46 -15.57
C PRO A 47 2.91 -7.76 -14.23
N ALA A 48 2.83 -6.42 -14.28
CA ALA A 48 2.97 -5.59 -13.10
C ALA A 48 2.03 -6.16 -12.04
N ALA A 49 2.58 -6.86 -11.05
CA ALA A 49 1.82 -7.31 -9.92
C ALA A 49 1.02 -6.08 -9.46
N PRO A 50 -0.29 -6.23 -9.16
CA PRO A 50 -1.11 -5.09 -8.75
C PRO A 50 -0.28 -4.29 -7.75
N PRO A 51 -0.06 -2.99 -8.02
CA PRO A 51 0.98 -2.23 -7.34
C PRO A 51 0.81 -2.48 -5.86
N PRO A 52 1.85 -3.02 -5.17
CA PRO A 52 1.72 -3.33 -3.77
C PRO A 52 1.21 -2.09 -3.06
N LEU A 53 0.21 -2.27 -2.20
CA LEU A 53 -0.44 -1.19 -1.46
C LEU A 53 0.65 -0.21 -1.01
N SER A 54 0.56 1.05 -1.47
CA SER A 54 1.69 1.95 -1.32
C SER A 54 1.99 2.12 0.16
N LEU A 55 3.21 1.77 0.57
CA LEU A 55 3.64 1.88 1.96
C LEU A 55 3.35 3.30 2.48
N ALA A 56 3.54 4.31 1.62
CA ALA A 56 3.16 5.69 1.87
C ALA A 56 1.68 5.86 2.28
N ALA A 57 0.73 5.26 1.56
CA ALA A 57 -0.69 5.34 1.90
C ALA A 57 -0.99 4.69 3.25
N VAL A 58 -0.32 3.58 3.58
CA VAL A 58 -0.46 2.93 4.90
C VAL A 58 0.00 3.87 6.01
N TYR A 59 1.20 4.45 5.89
CA TYR A 59 1.72 5.41 6.87
C TYR A 59 0.80 6.63 7.04
N ILE A 60 0.29 7.20 5.94
CA ILE A 60 -0.61 8.35 5.98
C ILE A 60 -1.94 7.98 6.64
N ALA A 61 -2.57 6.87 6.23
CA ALA A 61 -3.85 6.43 6.77
C ALA A 61 -3.76 6.11 8.26
N THR A 62 -2.74 5.35 8.67
CA THR A 62 -2.53 5.02 10.09
C THR A 62 -2.21 6.27 10.91
N GLY A 63 -1.34 7.16 10.40
CA GLY A 63 -1.01 8.40 11.10
C GLY A 63 -2.20 9.35 11.24
N ALA A 64 -3.01 9.51 10.19
CA ALA A 64 -4.23 10.30 10.21
C ALA A 64 -5.27 9.73 11.18
N PHE A 65 -5.43 8.41 11.21
CA PHE A 65 -6.32 7.73 12.15
C PHE A 65 -5.89 7.93 13.60
N VAL A 66 -4.60 7.75 13.92
CA VAL A 66 -4.06 7.98 15.27
C VAL A 66 -4.24 9.44 15.68
N ALA A 67 -3.90 10.41 14.81
CA ALA A 67 -4.06 11.83 15.10
C ALA A 67 -5.54 12.20 15.33
N ALA A 68 -6.46 11.66 14.51
CA ALA A 68 -7.90 11.88 14.67
C ALA A 68 -8.42 11.30 16.00
N LEU A 69 -7.98 10.10 16.38
CA LEU A 69 -8.32 9.51 17.68
C LEU A 69 -7.81 10.37 18.85
N CYS A 70 -6.57 10.84 18.78
CA CYS A 70 -6.01 11.71 19.82
C CYS A 70 -6.75 13.06 19.90
N ALA A 71 -7.15 13.64 18.76
CA ALA A 71 -7.93 14.87 18.75
C ALA A 71 -9.37 14.69 19.26
N ALA A 72 -9.99 13.54 18.93
CA ALA A 72 -11.34 13.22 19.36
C ALA A 72 -11.42 12.79 20.83
N ALA A 73 -10.32 12.29 21.42
CA ALA A 73 -10.29 11.82 22.80
C ALA A 73 -10.77 12.89 23.80
N ASP A 74 -10.42 14.16 23.58
CA ASP A 74 -10.86 15.29 24.42
C ASP A 74 -12.37 15.51 24.33
N TRP A 75 -12.94 15.35 23.14
CA TRP A 75 -14.37 15.58 22.91
C TRP A 75 -15.24 14.49 23.50
N VAL A 76 -14.75 13.25 23.50
CA VAL A 76 -15.53 12.09 23.93
C VAL A 76 -15.53 11.93 25.46
N ARG A 77 -14.62 12.62 26.18
CA ARG A 77 -14.50 12.56 27.67
C ARG A 77 -14.55 11.12 28.17
N LEU A 78 -13.80 10.23 27.49
CA LEU A 78 -13.86 8.77 27.66
C LEU A 78 -13.67 8.31 29.11
N GLY A 79 -12.97 9.09 29.96
CA GLY A 79 -12.76 8.77 31.37
C GLY A 79 -13.91 9.13 32.32
N GLU A 80 -14.88 9.96 31.91
CA GLU A 80 -15.95 10.44 32.79
C GLU A 80 -17.26 9.64 32.63
N GLN A 81 -17.37 8.76 31.62
CA GLN A 81 -18.60 8.03 31.35
C GLN A 81 -18.66 6.70 32.12
N PRO A 82 -19.71 6.48 32.95
CA PRO A 82 -19.93 5.18 33.56
C PRO A 82 -20.21 4.13 32.48
N GLY A 83 -19.52 2.98 32.54
CA GLY A 83 -19.67 1.90 31.55
C GLY A 83 -18.63 1.89 30.42
N PHE A 84 -17.54 2.65 30.54
CA PHE A 84 -16.43 2.66 29.58
C PHE A 84 -15.94 1.26 29.16
N GLY A 85 -15.91 0.31 30.09
CA GLY A 85 -15.50 -1.08 29.81
C GLY A 85 -16.32 -1.81 28.73
N LEU A 86 -17.60 -1.47 28.55
CA LEU A 86 -18.42 -2.06 27.49
C LEU A 86 -18.00 -1.57 26.10
N TYR A 87 -17.69 -0.28 25.98
CA TYR A 87 -17.20 0.30 24.72
C TYR A 87 -15.81 -0.24 24.36
N GLN A 88 -14.96 -0.44 25.36
CA GLN A 88 -13.65 -1.04 25.18
C GLN A 88 -13.73 -2.51 24.75
N LEU A 89 -14.62 -3.29 25.36
CA LEU A 89 -14.90 -4.67 24.95
C LEU A 89 -15.43 -4.72 23.50
N ALA A 90 -16.34 -3.82 23.13
CA ALA A 90 -16.85 -3.71 21.77
C ALA A 90 -15.73 -3.36 20.77
N ALA A 91 -14.85 -2.41 21.10
CA ALA A 91 -13.72 -2.04 20.27
C ALA A 91 -12.71 -3.20 20.11
N LEU A 92 -12.45 -3.95 21.18
CA LEU A 92 -11.62 -5.14 21.16
C LEU A 92 -12.22 -6.23 20.24
N LEU A 93 -13.52 -6.50 20.38
CA LEU A 93 -14.23 -7.48 19.54
C LEU A 93 -14.19 -7.10 18.06
N VAL A 94 -14.46 -5.83 17.73
CA VAL A 94 -14.36 -5.32 16.36
C VAL A 94 -12.95 -5.49 15.81
N SER A 95 -11.92 -5.21 16.62
CA SER A 95 -10.52 -5.39 16.23
C SER A 95 -10.17 -6.85 15.95
N VAL A 96 -10.64 -7.79 16.77
CA VAL A 96 -10.44 -9.24 16.54
C VAL A 96 -11.12 -9.68 15.25
N VAL A 97 -12.37 -9.26 15.01
CA VAL A 97 -13.09 -9.59 13.77
C VAL A 97 -12.34 -9.06 12.55
N LEU A 98 -11.92 -7.79 12.57
CA LEU A 98 -11.15 -7.18 11.48
C LEU A 98 -9.82 -7.90 11.23
N PHE A 99 -9.15 -8.35 12.29
CA PHE A 99 -7.90 -9.10 12.20
C PHE A 99 -8.11 -10.42 11.47
N LEU A 100 -9.13 -11.19 11.88
CA LEU A 100 -9.47 -12.46 11.25
C LEU A 100 -9.92 -12.27 9.79
N SER A 101 -10.73 -11.25 9.51
CA SER A 101 -11.12 -10.90 8.13
C SER A 101 -9.91 -10.55 7.27
N GLY A 102 -8.96 -9.75 7.78
CA GLY A 102 -7.72 -9.40 7.09
C GLY A 102 -6.86 -10.63 6.78
N LEU A 103 -6.81 -11.59 7.70
CA LEU A 103 -6.10 -12.85 7.53
C LEU A 103 -6.74 -13.72 6.43
N VAL A 104 -8.08 -13.83 6.42
CA VAL A 104 -8.84 -14.57 5.39
C VAL A 104 -8.68 -13.93 4.01
N MET A 105 -8.75 -12.60 3.92
CA MET A 105 -8.57 -11.85 2.68
C MET A 105 -7.12 -11.80 2.20
N ARG A 106 -6.17 -12.41 2.93
CA ARG A 106 -4.71 -12.35 2.66
C ARG A 106 -4.23 -10.92 2.42
N THR A 107 -4.83 -9.97 3.13
CA THR A 107 -4.52 -8.55 2.99
C THR A 107 -3.73 -8.14 4.24
N PRO A 108 -2.39 -8.30 4.24
CA PRO A 108 -1.58 -8.19 5.47
C PRO A 108 -1.70 -6.82 6.14
N SER A 109 -2.00 -5.77 5.39
CA SER A 109 -2.24 -4.43 5.94
C SER A 109 -3.45 -4.38 6.88
N VAL A 110 -4.55 -5.07 6.55
CA VAL A 110 -5.76 -5.11 7.39
C VAL A 110 -5.46 -5.85 8.70
N ALA A 111 -4.74 -6.98 8.61
CA ALA A 111 -4.33 -7.73 9.79
C ALA A 111 -3.40 -6.90 10.70
N VAL A 112 -2.43 -6.17 10.15
CA VAL A 112 -1.53 -5.31 10.95
C VAL A 112 -2.30 -4.19 11.65
N VAL A 113 -3.21 -3.50 10.94
CA VAL A 113 -4.03 -2.42 11.53
C VAL A 113 -4.92 -2.96 12.66
N ALA A 114 -5.58 -4.08 12.41
CA ALA A 114 -6.46 -4.70 13.40
C ALA A 114 -5.70 -5.21 14.64
N PHE A 115 -4.50 -5.78 14.44
CA PHE A 115 -3.62 -6.17 15.53
C PHE A 115 -3.17 -4.97 16.36
N LEU A 116 -2.78 -3.86 15.71
CA LEU A 116 -2.44 -2.61 16.39
C LEU A 116 -3.63 -2.05 17.18
N MET A 117 -4.84 -2.05 16.62
CA MET A 117 -6.04 -1.61 17.36
C MET A 117 -6.35 -2.49 18.58
N ALA A 118 -6.24 -3.81 18.44
CA ALA A 118 -6.42 -4.74 19.55
C ALA A 118 -5.36 -4.52 20.64
N GLY A 119 -4.10 -4.36 20.24
CA GLY A 119 -2.98 -4.08 21.15
C GLY A 119 -3.18 -2.78 21.92
N LEU A 120 -3.53 -1.70 21.23
CA LEU A 120 -3.81 -0.41 21.87
C LEU A 120 -5.00 -0.49 22.83
N SER A 121 -6.05 -1.22 22.48
CA SER A 121 -7.23 -1.42 23.34
C SER A 121 -6.88 -2.21 24.61
N ALA A 122 -6.05 -3.25 24.49
CA ALA A 122 -5.57 -4.01 25.65
C ALA A 122 -4.57 -3.20 26.50
N PHE A 123 -3.74 -2.38 25.89
CA PHE A 123 -2.78 -1.53 26.59
C PHE A 123 -3.45 -0.37 27.34
N ALA A 124 -4.59 0.11 26.84
CA ALA A 124 -5.40 1.13 27.51
C ALA A 124 -5.92 0.64 28.87
N ASP A 125 -6.34 -0.63 28.96
CA ASP A 125 -6.70 -1.29 30.23
C ASP A 125 -5.51 -1.36 31.18
N TRP A 126 -4.34 -1.75 30.66
CA TRP A 126 -3.13 -1.85 31.48
C TRP A 126 -2.76 -0.51 32.11
N ILE A 127 -2.81 0.58 31.33
CA ILE A 127 -2.40 1.92 31.78
C ILE A 127 -3.44 2.57 32.72
N GLN A 128 -4.64 1.99 32.87
CA GLN A 128 -5.75 2.62 33.60
C GLN A 128 -5.98 4.07 33.14
N ILE A 129 -6.03 4.25 31.82
CA ILE A 129 -6.27 5.52 31.16
C ILE A 129 -7.63 6.08 31.64
N GLY A 130 -7.61 6.96 32.66
CA GLY A 130 -8.82 7.51 33.27
C GLY A 130 -8.69 7.87 34.76
N LEU A 131 -7.73 7.29 35.49
CA LEU A 131 -7.56 7.52 36.94
C LEU A 131 -6.42 8.47 37.31
N VAL A 132 -5.56 8.85 36.36
CA VAL A 132 -4.35 9.62 36.64
C VAL A 132 -4.48 11.05 36.13
N GLU A 133 -4.39 12.02 37.04
CA GLU A 133 -4.24 13.44 36.70
C GLU A 133 -2.98 13.62 35.82
N GLY A 134 -3.16 14.10 34.59
CA GLY A 134 -2.07 14.26 33.63
C GLY A 134 -2.31 13.70 32.23
N PHE A 135 -3.52 13.25 31.89
CA PHE A 135 -3.86 12.68 30.57
C PHE A 135 -3.30 13.44 29.35
N GLY A 136 -3.19 14.77 29.43
CA GLY A 136 -2.75 15.61 28.32
C GLY A 136 -1.36 15.31 27.76
N TRP A 137 -0.42 14.74 28.52
CA TRP A 137 0.91 14.43 27.97
C TRP A 137 0.90 13.18 27.07
N TRP A 138 0.08 12.18 27.37
CA TRP A 138 -0.10 10.99 26.53
C TRP A 138 -0.75 11.34 25.19
N GLN A 139 -1.74 12.24 25.22
CA GLN A 139 -2.38 12.73 24.01
C GLN A 139 -1.40 13.49 23.10
N ARG A 140 -0.51 14.30 23.69
CA ARG A 140 0.57 14.97 22.94
C ARG A 140 1.51 13.97 22.27
N ILE A 141 1.89 12.90 22.96
CA ILE A 141 2.73 11.83 22.38
C ILE A 141 2.00 11.13 21.24
N GLY A 142 0.75 10.69 21.45
CA GLY A 142 -0.03 10.01 20.41
C GLY A 142 -0.21 10.89 19.16
N THR A 143 -0.50 12.18 19.36
CA THR A 143 -0.63 13.15 18.27
C THR A 143 0.71 13.33 17.54
N ALA A 144 1.81 13.47 18.27
CA ALA A 144 3.15 13.60 17.68
C ALA A 144 3.52 12.36 16.85
N VAL A 145 3.24 11.15 17.35
CA VAL A 145 3.44 9.90 16.60
C VAL A 145 2.60 9.88 15.32
N GLY A 146 1.31 10.24 15.39
CA GLY A 146 0.44 10.35 14.22
C GLY A 146 0.99 11.31 13.16
N VAL A 147 1.45 12.49 13.57
CA VAL A 147 2.06 13.50 12.68
C VAL A 147 3.35 12.96 12.04
N ILE A 148 4.22 12.31 12.81
CA ILE A 148 5.47 11.72 12.29
C ILE A 148 5.18 10.68 11.21
N LEU A 149 4.17 9.82 11.43
CA LEU A 149 3.76 8.82 10.44
C LEU A 149 3.24 9.47 9.15
N ILE A 150 2.41 10.51 9.25
CA ILE A 150 1.92 11.26 8.09
C ILE A 150 3.09 11.89 7.31
N VAL A 151 3.99 12.58 7.99
CA VAL A 151 5.16 13.23 7.36
C VAL A 151 6.05 12.19 6.67
N ARG A 152 6.29 11.04 7.31
CA ARG A 152 7.06 9.94 6.73
C ARG A 152 6.37 9.36 5.49
N GLY A 153 5.06 9.16 5.56
CA GLY A 153 4.27 8.69 4.43
C GLY A 153 4.27 9.67 3.26
N LEU A 154 4.13 10.97 3.51
CA LEU A 154 4.25 12.02 2.50
C LEU A 154 5.64 12.08 1.87
N TRP A 155 6.70 11.85 2.65
CA TRP A 155 8.06 11.78 2.12
C TRP A 155 8.25 10.56 1.21
N LEU A 156 7.71 9.39 1.59
CA LEU A 156 7.74 8.17 0.78
C LEU A 156 6.83 8.27 -0.47
N ALA A 157 5.77 9.07 -0.42
CA ALA A 157 4.88 9.32 -1.56
C ALA A 157 5.53 10.18 -2.66
N ARG A 158 6.67 10.84 -2.37
CA ARG A 158 7.34 11.65 -3.38
C ARG A 158 7.82 10.73 -4.49
N PRO A 159 7.39 10.95 -5.75
CA PRO A 159 7.85 10.13 -6.86
C PRO A 159 9.37 10.18 -6.89
N PRO A 160 10.07 9.04 -7.06
CA PRO A 160 11.50 9.06 -7.25
C PRO A 160 11.76 10.03 -8.41
N LYS A 161 12.61 11.04 -8.16
CA LYS A 161 12.99 12.02 -9.17
C LYS A 161 13.45 11.19 -10.36
N ARG A 162 12.64 11.12 -11.43
CA ARG A 162 12.98 10.34 -12.62
C ARG A 162 14.33 10.91 -13.03
N ARG A 163 15.41 10.16 -12.78
CA ARG A 163 16.64 10.38 -13.52
C ARG A 163 16.16 10.20 -14.94
N THR A 164 16.09 11.30 -15.67
CA THR A 164 16.10 11.31 -17.12
C THR A 164 17.42 10.64 -17.50
N SER A 165 17.48 9.32 -17.36
CA SER A 165 18.42 8.51 -18.08
C SER A 165 18.04 8.75 -19.53
N GLY A 166 18.70 9.73 -20.14
CA GLY A 166 18.74 9.98 -21.58
C GLY A 166 19.35 8.81 -22.35
N GLY A 167 19.25 7.59 -21.85
CA GLY A 167 19.33 6.38 -22.63
C GLY A 167 18.02 6.21 -23.37
N ALA A 168 17.77 7.10 -24.33
CA ALA A 168 16.97 6.70 -25.47
C ALA A 168 17.55 5.37 -25.95
N CYS A 169 16.71 4.34 -26.07
CA CYS A 169 17.11 3.15 -26.79
C CYS A 169 17.62 3.64 -28.15
N PRO A 170 18.91 3.42 -28.51
CA PRO A 170 19.47 4.03 -29.70
C PRO A 170 18.59 3.66 -30.90
N PRO A 171 18.23 4.63 -31.76
CA PRO A 171 17.48 4.32 -32.96
C PRO A 171 18.27 3.27 -33.74
N ARG A 172 17.60 2.15 -34.05
CA ARG A 172 18.19 1.06 -34.82
C ARG A 172 18.62 1.64 -36.16
N ALA A 173 19.92 1.67 -36.44
CA ALA A 173 20.43 2.08 -37.75
C ALA A 173 19.79 1.16 -38.81
N THR A 174 19.05 1.78 -39.72
CA THR A 174 18.44 1.16 -40.91
C THR A 174 19.51 0.79 -41.92
#